data_AF-A0A843VQY3-F1
#
_entry.id   AF-A0A843VQY3-F1
#
_cell.length_a   1.000
_cell.length_b   1.000
_cell.length_c   1.000
_cell.angle_alpha   90.00
_cell.angle_beta   90.00
_cell.angle_gamma   90.00
#
_symmetry.space_group_name_H-M   'P 1'
#
loop_
_entity.id
_entity.type
_entity.pdbx_description
1 polymer ?
#
loop_
_entity_poly.entity_id
_entity_poly.type
_entity_poly.pdbx_seq_one_letter_code
_entity_poly.pdbx_strand_id
1 'polypeptide(L)'
;SILRCRYLVPVDLIVGQFVYVVRKRIKLSPEKAIFIFVKNILPPTTALMSAIYEENKDEDGFLYMTYSGEKYLWFYLKVKPREVSLK
;
A
#
# COMPACT_ATOMS: atom_id res chain seq x y z
N SER A 1 -19.55 -3.51 5.80
CA SER A 1 -18.48 -2.68 6.40
C SER A 1 -17.19 -2.87 5.62
N ILE A 2 -16.71 -1.84 4.91
CA ILE A 2 -15.43 -1.90 4.18
C ILE A 2 -14.30 -2.06 5.20
N LEU A 3 -13.52 -3.13 5.12
CA LEU A 3 -12.37 -3.34 5.99
C LEU A 3 -11.28 -2.33 5.61
N ARG A 4 -11.09 -1.29 6.43
CA ARG A 4 -10.14 -0.21 6.18
C ARG A 4 -8.89 -0.42 7.04
N CYS A 5 -7.81 -0.90 6.41
CA CYS A 5 -6.54 -1.10 7.11
C CYS A 5 -5.68 0.17 7.00
N ARG A 6 -5.15 0.64 8.14
CA ARG A 6 -4.25 1.80 8.22
C ARG A 6 -2.81 1.34 8.42
N TYR A 7 -1.87 1.89 7.64
CA TYR A 7 -0.45 1.55 7.70
C TYR A 7 0.40 2.80 7.88
N LEU A 8 1.34 2.72 8.83
CA LEU A 8 2.47 3.64 8.95
C LEU A 8 3.71 2.91 8.44
N VAL A 9 4.29 3.40 7.35
CA VAL A 9 5.40 2.73 6.67
C VAL A 9 6.69 3.53 6.78
N PRO A 10 7.88 2.89 6.83
CA PRO A 10 9.15 3.60 6.70
C PRO A 10 9.23 4.37 5.37
N VAL A 11 9.94 5.49 5.35
CA VAL A 11 10.11 6.36 4.17
C VAL A 11 10.92 5.68 3.05
N ASP A 12 11.82 4.79 3.44
CA ASP A 12 12.75 4.02 2.63
C ASP A 12 12.21 2.63 2.23
N LEU A 13 10.99 2.29 2.66
CA LEU A 13 10.35 1.03 2.30
C LEU A 13 10.02 1.02 0.81
N ILE A 14 10.46 0.00 0.08
CA ILE A 14 10.04 -0.20 -1.31
C ILE A 14 8.66 -0.87 -1.40
N VAL A 15 7.95 -0.61 -2.49
CA VAL A 15 6.60 -1.16 -2.73
C VAL A 15 6.58 -2.68 -2.65
N GLY A 16 7.56 -3.38 -3.21
CA GLY A 16 7.63 -4.85 -3.15
C GLY A 16 7.69 -5.41 -1.73
N GLN A 17 8.42 -4.74 -0.83
CA GLN A 17 8.46 -5.10 0.58
C GLN A 17 7.14 -4.79 1.27
N PHE A 18 6.49 -3.67 0.92
CA PHE A 18 5.16 -3.35 1.44
C PHE A 18 4.11 -4.41 1.04
N VAL A 19 4.11 -4.86 -0.21
CA VAL A 19 3.24 -5.96 -0.69
C VAL A 19 3.43 -7.21 0.17
N TYR A 20 4.68 -7.56 0.50
CA TYR A 20 4.98 -8.69 1.38
C TYR A 20 4.46 -8.50 2.80
N VAL A 21 4.56 -7.29 3.37
CA VAL A 21 3.98 -6.95 4.68
C VAL A 21 2.47 -7.11 4.67
N VAL A 22 1.78 -6.58 3.65
CA VAL A 22 0.33 -6.71 3.51
C VAL A 22 -0.06 -8.19 3.42
N ARG A 23 0.64 -8.98 2.59
CA ARG A 23 0.42 -10.43 2.44
C ARG A 23 0.45 -11.16 3.78
N LYS A 24 1.46 -10.86 4.61
CA LYS A 24 1.59 -11.44 5.95
C LYS A 24 0.43 -11.05 6.87
N ARG A 25 -0.03 -9.80 6.82
CA ARG A 25 -1.12 -9.32 7.69
C ARG A 25 -2.46 -9.98 7.38
N ILE A 26 -2.78 -10.15 6.11
CA ILE A 26 -4.05 -10.78 5.70
C ILE A 26 -3.97 -12.32 5.69
N LYS A 27 -2.83 -12.90 6.11
CA LYS A 27 -2.58 -14.35 6.15
C LYS A 27 -2.86 -15.04 4.80
N LEU A 28 -2.47 -14.40 3.70
CA LEU A 28 -2.72 -14.92 2.36
C LEU A 28 -1.75 -16.07 2.04
N SER A 29 -2.29 -17.21 1.60
CA SER A 29 -1.53 -18.38 1.20
C SER A 29 -0.46 -18.08 0.14
N PRO A 30 0.69 -18.79 0.14
CA PRO A 30 1.78 -18.62 -0.83
C PRO A 30 1.35 -18.81 -2.30
N GLU A 31 0.32 -19.61 -2.53
CA GLU A 31 -0.23 -19.93 -3.86
C GLU A 31 -1.12 -18.84 -4.45
N LYS A 32 -1.69 -17.96 -3.61
CA LYS A 32 -2.58 -16.89 -4.07
C LYS A 32 -1.77 -15.65 -4.45
N ALA A 33 -2.02 -15.12 -5.64
CA ALA A 33 -1.49 -13.83 -6.05
C ALA A 33 -2.21 -12.67 -5.32
N ILE A 34 -1.46 -11.59 -5.06
CA ILE A 34 -2.00 -10.33 -4.58
C ILE A 34 -1.44 -9.20 -5.44
N PHE A 35 -2.32 -8.30 -5.85
CA PHE A 35 -1.96 -7.10 -6.59
C PHE A 35 -2.38 -5.88 -5.78
N ILE A 36 -1.48 -4.89 -5.72
CA ILE A 36 -1.73 -3.59 -5.11
C ILE A 36 -1.75 -2.56 -6.21
N PHE A 37 -2.73 -1.65 -6.17
CA PHE A 37 -2.90 -0.58 -7.12
C PHE A 37 -2.94 0.77 -6.40
N VAL A 38 -2.43 1.79 -7.06
CA VAL A 38 -2.53 3.19 -6.66
C VAL A 38 -3.23 3.92 -7.80
N LYS A 39 -4.38 4.55 -7.53
CA LYS A 39 -5.23 5.18 -8.57
C LYS A 39 -5.46 4.26 -9.79
N ASN A 40 -5.73 2.97 -9.55
CA ASN A 40 -5.92 1.92 -10.57
C ASN A 40 -4.68 1.55 -11.41
N ILE A 41 -3.48 2.01 -11.04
CA ILE A 41 -2.22 1.69 -11.71
C ILE A 41 -1.39 0.76 -10.81
N LEU A 42 -0.68 -0.19 -11.40
CA LEU A 42 0.31 -1.02 -10.72
C LEU A 42 1.59 -0.19 -10.47
N PRO A 43 1.92 0.15 -9.21
CA PRO A 43 3.15 0.86 -8.91
C PRO A 43 4.38 -0.03 -9.20
N PRO A 44 5.52 0.55 -9.61
CA PRO A 44 6.77 -0.20 -9.75
C PRO A 44 7.18 -0.82 -8.41
N THR A 45 7.54 -2.11 -8.40
CA THR A 45 7.89 -2.83 -7.17
C THR A 45 9.19 -2.35 -6.53
N THR A 46 10.08 -1.74 -7.32
CA THR A 46 11.35 -1.16 -6.90
C THR A 46 11.22 0.30 -6.44
N ALA A 47 10.07 0.94 -6.64
CA ALA A 47 9.86 2.31 -6.20
C ALA A 47 9.73 2.39 -4.68
N LEU A 48 10.14 3.54 -4.13
CA LEU A 48 9.95 3.87 -2.72
C LEU A 48 8.49 4.24 -2.43
N MET A 49 7.99 3.80 -1.27
CA MET A 49 6.66 4.17 -0.79
C MET A 49 6.52 5.69 -0.61
N SER A 50 7.60 6.38 -0.26
CA SER A 50 7.64 7.85 -0.17
C SER A 50 7.45 8.52 -1.53
N ALA A 51 8.13 8.03 -2.58
CA ALA A 51 7.97 8.55 -3.94
C ALA A 51 6.53 8.37 -4.44
N ILE A 52 5.97 7.16 -4.27
CA ILE A 52 4.57 6.87 -4.62
C ILE A 52 3.61 7.76 -3.81
N TYR A 53 3.89 7.99 -2.53
CA TYR A 53 3.09 8.85 -1.66
C TYR A 53 3.10 10.31 -2.13
N GLU A 54 4.25 10.91 -2.42
CA GLU A 54 4.30 12.32 -2.84
C GLU A 54 3.53 12.59 -4.14
N GLU A 55 3.59 11.66 -5.09
CA GLU A 55 2.89 11.78 -6.37
C GLU A 55 1.37 11.49 -6.29
N ASN A 56 0.95 10.69 -5.30
CA ASN A 56 -0.40 10.12 -5.28
C ASN A 56 -1.20 10.30 -3.99
N LYS A 57 -0.66 10.98 -2.98
CA LYS A 57 -1.40 11.33 -1.76
C LYS A 57 -2.63 12.15 -2.10
N ASP A 58 -3.66 11.93 -1.31
CA ASP A 58 -4.89 12.70 -1.35
C ASP A 58 -4.75 13.98 -0.50
N GLU A 59 -5.70 14.89 -0.61
CA GLU A 59 -5.71 16.18 0.11
C GLU A 59 -5.76 15.98 1.63
N ASP A 60 -6.28 14.83 2.09
CA ASP A 60 -6.32 14.47 3.51
C ASP A 60 -4.95 14.03 4.08
N GLY A 61 -3.90 14.00 3.25
CA GLY A 61 -2.54 13.64 3.64
C GLY A 61 -2.29 12.14 3.72
N PHE A 62 -3.11 11.31 3.07
CA PHE A 62 -2.91 9.87 3.00
C PHE A 62 -2.83 9.36 1.56
N LEU A 63 -2.08 8.26 1.39
CA LEU A 63 -2.08 7.48 0.16
C LEU A 63 -3.15 6.39 0.26
N TYR A 64 -4.03 6.36 -0.72
CA TYR A 64 -5.02 5.30 -0.88
C TYR A 64 -4.54 4.29 -1.90
N MET A 65 -4.47 3.03 -1.45
CA MET A 65 -4.14 1.91 -2.31
C MET A 65 -5.29 0.91 -2.29
N THR A 66 -5.52 0.22 -3.39
CA THR A 66 -6.45 -0.90 -3.43
C THR A 66 -5.70 -2.20 -3.60
N TYR A 67 -6.18 -3.27 -2.97
CA TYR A 67 -5.70 -4.60 -3.27
C TYR A 67 -6.86 -5.55 -3.60
N SER A 68 -6.58 -6.51 -4.46
CA SER A 68 -7.49 -7.61 -4.79
C SER A 68 -6.74 -8.93 -4.65
N GLY A 69 -7.32 -9.85 -3.87
CA GLY A 69 -6.88 -11.25 -3.77
C GLY A 69 -7.91 -12.23 -4.34
N GLU A 70 -9.12 -11.75 -4.69
CA GLU A 70 -10.23 -12.53 -5.25
C GLU A 70 -11.02 -11.65 -6.23
N LYS A 71 -11.58 -12.27 -7.29
CA LYS A 71 -12.15 -11.58 -8.48
C LYS A 71 -13.25 -10.56 -8.20
N TYR A 72 -13.87 -10.57 -7.01
CA TYR A 72 -15.05 -9.76 -6.70
C TYR A 72 -14.89 -8.84 -5.48
N LEU A 73 -13.70 -8.75 -4.88
CA LEU A 73 -13.48 -7.88 -3.72
C LEU A 73 -12.28 -6.96 -3.88
N TRP A 74 -12.54 -5.66 -3.74
CA TRP A 74 -11.54 -4.61 -3.64
C TRP A 74 -11.48 -4.12 -2.20
N PHE A 75 -10.29 -4.07 -1.62
CA PHE A 75 -10.06 -3.56 -0.28
C PHE A 75 -9.20 -2.30 -0.32
N TYR A 76 -9.51 -1.34 0.55
CA TYR A 76 -8.78 -0.08 0.65
C TYR A 76 -7.73 -0.11 1.76
N LEU A 77 -6.53 0.30 1.41
CA LEU A 77 -5.40 0.55 2.31
C LEU A 77 -5.22 2.06 2.42
N LYS A 78 -5.16 2.56 3.65
CA LYS A 78 -4.82 3.95 3.94
C LYS A 78 -3.41 3.99 4.50
N VAL A 79 -2.48 4.61 3.76
CA VAL A 79 -1.05 4.57 4.04
C VAL A 79 -0.51 5.96 4.29
N LYS A 80 0.38 6.11 5.28
CA LYS A 80 1.16 7.32 5.49
C LYS A 80 2.61 6.93 5.81
N PRO A 81 3.62 7.47 5.11
CA PRO A 81 5.01 7.33 5.52
C PRO A 81 5.19 7.88 6.94
N ARG A 82 6.05 7.26 7.74
CA ARG A 82 6.52 7.84 8.99
C ARG A 82 7.28 9.10 8.61
N GLU A 83 6.79 10.25 9.06
CA GLU A 83 7.52 11.52 8.92
C GLU A 83 8.93 11.29 9.44
N VAL A 84 9.92 11.50 8.58
CA VAL A 84 11.24 11.77 9.09
C VAL A 84 11.10 13.16 9.71
N SER A 85 11.21 13.26 11.03
CA SER A 85 11.63 14.52 11.63
C SER A 85 13.05 14.80 11.14
N LEU A 86 13.17 15.35 9.93
CA LEU A 86 14.35 16.06 9.51
C LEU A 86 13.94 17.53 9.51
N LYS A 87 14.57 18.23 10.45
CA LYS A 87 14.65 19.68 10.50
C LYS A 87 15.10 20.26 9.16
#